data_AF-B4IUJ8-F1
#
_entry.id   AF-B4IUJ8-F1
#
_cell.length_a   1.000
_cell.length_b   1.000
_cell.length_c   1.000
_cell.angle_alpha   90.00
_cell.angle_beta   90.00
_cell.angle_gamma   90.00
#
_symmetry.space_group_name_H-M   'P 1'
#
loop_
_entity.id
_entity.type
_entity.pdbx_description
1 polymer ?
#
loop_
_entity_poly.entity_id
_entity_poly.type
_entity_poly.pdbx_seq_one_letter_code
_entity_poly.pdbx_strand_id
1 'polypeptide(L)'
;MNLNKARNEMITMSEQVCKDAEQWQRGIQNGQVAMKQIRTINLKLFSTENKLNNADSRKELQITEKRINQLYQRLQRPLATIDKILKTLTEIRDNTARMLSRLTLFLDDDTLAKHMITPKLESSKLLGVLQFLSHRYDAEWEVKEMVVNDLESISNSYELDLVMDCWTICSHAGGPEFSNVMREYYLIIDRRRPLVKSM
;
A
#
# COMPACT_ATOMS: atom_id res chain seq x y z
N MET A 1 -14.01 -20.92 24.73
CA MET A 1 -12.88 -20.65 23.81
C MET A 1 -11.81 -21.73 23.99
N ASN A 2 -11.18 -22.24 22.91
CA ASN A 2 -10.07 -23.19 23.05
C ASN A 2 -8.76 -22.42 23.23
N LEU A 3 -8.22 -22.44 24.45
CA LEU A 3 -7.04 -21.65 24.85
C LEU A 3 -5.79 -21.98 24.02
N ASN A 4 -5.53 -23.26 23.72
CA ASN A 4 -4.38 -23.65 22.91
C ASN A 4 -4.49 -23.15 21.46
N LYS A 5 -5.71 -23.19 20.90
CA LYS A 5 -5.97 -22.63 19.57
C LYS A 5 -5.73 -21.11 19.55
N ALA A 6 -6.22 -20.39 20.56
CA ALA A 6 -6.03 -18.94 20.67
C ALA A 6 -4.53 -18.57 20.81
N ARG A 7 -3.78 -19.29 21.64
CA ARG A 7 -2.32 -19.08 21.80
C ARG A 7 -1.55 -19.30 20.50
N ASN A 8 -1.81 -20.40 19.78
CA ASN A 8 -1.17 -20.66 18.49
C ASN A 8 -1.50 -19.59 17.45
N GLU A 9 -2.71 -19.07 17.51
CA GLU A 9 -3.13 -17.99 16.63
C GLU A 9 -2.44 -16.67 16.96
N MET A 10 -2.26 -16.32 18.23
CA MET A 10 -1.49 -15.14 18.64
C MET A 10 -0.04 -15.21 18.15
N ILE A 11 0.59 -16.38 18.17
CA ILE A 11 1.92 -16.60 17.59
C ILE A 11 1.88 -16.29 16.09
N THR A 12 0.90 -16.86 15.37
CA THR A 12 0.73 -16.64 13.92
C THR A 12 0.50 -15.16 13.60
N MET A 13 -0.36 -14.47 14.36
CA MET A 13 -0.60 -13.03 14.24
C MET A 13 0.71 -12.24 14.41
N SER A 14 1.52 -12.62 15.40
CA SER A 14 2.76 -11.91 15.70
C SER A 14 3.76 -11.94 14.54
N GLU A 15 3.86 -13.08 13.85
CA GLU A 15 4.69 -13.23 12.65
C GLU A 15 4.10 -12.50 11.44
N GLN A 16 2.77 -12.56 11.30
CA GLN A 16 2.05 -12.00 10.16
C GLN A 16 2.16 -10.48 10.12
N VAL A 17 2.08 -9.80 11.27
CA VAL A 17 2.28 -8.33 11.38
C VAL A 17 3.54 -7.88 10.65
N CYS A 18 4.65 -8.59 10.83
CA CYS A 18 5.91 -8.24 10.20
C CYS A 18 5.96 -8.54 8.71
N LYS A 19 5.33 -9.64 8.26
CA LYS A 19 5.23 -9.98 6.83
C LYS A 19 4.37 -8.94 6.10
N ASP A 20 3.25 -8.56 6.71
CA ASP A 20 2.33 -7.57 6.18
C ASP A 20 2.98 -6.19 6.08
N ALA A 21 3.72 -5.75 7.10
CA ALA A 21 4.45 -4.47 7.04
C ALA A 21 5.53 -4.44 5.95
N GLU A 22 6.29 -5.53 5.77
CA GLU A 22 7.27 -5.64 4.69
C GLU A 22 6.59 -5.63 3.30
N GLN A 23 5.47 -6.33 3.18
CA GLN A 23 4.70 -6.39 1.94
C GLN A 23 4.05 -5.04 1.61
N TRP A 24 3.54 -4.33 2.62
CA TRP A 24 3.03 -2.97 2.51
C TRP A 24 4.09 -2.04 1.92
N GLN A 25 5.27 -1.99 2.54
CA GLN A 25 6.36 -1.12 2.10
C GLN A 25 6.80 -1.46 0.66
N ARG A 26 6.91 -2.74 0.32
CA ARG A 26 7.19 -3.17 -1.07
C ARG A 26 6.09 -2.76 -2.04
N GLY A 27 4.82 -2.85 -1.63
CA GLY A 27 3.67 -2.38 -2.42
C GLY A 27 3.79 -0.90 -2.75
N ILE A 28 4.07 -0.05 -1.74
CA ILE A 28 4.26 1.39 -1.93
C ILE A 28 5.41 1.69 -2.90
N GLN A 29 6.57 1.05 -2.72
CA GLN A 29 7.74 1.21 -3.59
C GLN A 29 7.46 0.78 -5.04
N ASN A 30 6.84 -0.39 -5.23
CA ASN A 30 6.44 -0.87 -6.55
C ASN A 30 5.42 0.07 -7.20
N GLY A 31 4.52 0.64 -6.40
CA GLY A 31 3.54 1.60 -6.86
C GLY A 31 4.18 2.90 -7.33
N GLN A 32 5.21 3.39 -6.65
CA GLN A 32 5.98 4.55 -7.12
C GLN A 32 6.61 4.31 -8.50
N VAL A 33 7.07 3.08 -8.77
CA VAL A 33 7.59 2.70 -10.08
C VAL A 33 6.48 2.70 -11.13
N ALA A 34 5.32 2.10 -10.82
CA ALA A 34 4.17 2.07 -11.73
C ALA A 34 3.65 3.49 -12.02
N MET A 35 3.48 4.32 -11.00
CA MET A 35 3.07 5.72 -11.10
C MET A 35 4.00 6.53 -12.00
N LYS A 36 5.33 6.35 -11.88
CA LYS A 36 6.29 6.99 -12.80
C LYS A 36 6.09 6.58 -14.27
N GLN A 37 5.74 5.32 -14.52
CA GLN A 37 5.43 4.84 -15.86
C GLN A 37 4.12 5.45 -16.38
N ILE A 38 3.08 5.49 -15.54
CA ILE A 38 1.79 6.14 -15.85
C ILE A 38 2.04 7.60 -16.22
N ARG A 39 2.77 8.34 -15.38
CA ARG A 39 3.12 9.74 -15.64
C ARG A 39 3.80 9.93 -17.00
N THR A 40 4.81 9.11 -17.27
CA THR A 40 5.57 9.18 -18.53
C THR A 40 4.69 8.95 -19.75
N ILE A 41 3.70 8.06 -19.66
CA ILE A 41 2.79 7.74 -20.76
C ILE A 41 1.73 8.84 -20.91
N ASN A 42 1.12 9.29 -19.82
CA ASN A 42 0.11 10.35 -19.84
C ASN A 42 0.65 11.67 -20.37
N LEU A 43 1.86 12.09 -19.97
CA LEU A 43 2.48 13.29 -20.55
C LEU A 43 2.70 13.19 -22.07
N LYS A 44 2.97 11.98 -22.58
CA LYS A 44 3.05 11.74 -24.03
C LYS A 44 1.68 11.73 -24.68
N LEU A 45 0.65 11.21 -24.02
CA LEU A 45 -0.74 11.27 -24.49
C LEU A 45 -1.18 12.72 -24.64
N PHE A 46 -1.09 13.53 -23.57
CA PHE A 46 -1.46 14.95 -23.59
C PHE A 46 -0.74 15.73 -24.70
N SER A 47 0.57 15.51 -24.87
CA SER A 47 1.34 16.12 -25.96
C SER A 47 0.88 15.66 -27.35
N THR A 48 0.47 14.40 -27.50
CA THR A 48 0.08 13.80 -28.78
C THR A 48 -1.36 14.19 -29.14
N GLU A 49 -2.26 14.27 -28.17
CA GLU A 49 -3.64 14.78 -28.32
C GLU A 49 -3.64 16.25 -28.75
N ASN A 50 -2.78 17.07 -28.14
CA ASN A 50 -2.58 18.45 -28.59
C ASN A 50 -2.10 18.53 -30.05
N LYS A 51 -1.28 17.56 -30.51
CA LYS A 51 -0.89 17.49 -31.94
C LYS A 51 -2.04 17.05 -32.83
N LEU A 52 -2.88 16.13 -32.37
CA LEU A 52 -4.06 15.69 -33.11
C LEU A 52 -5.03 16.86 -33.34
N ASN A 53 -5.25 17.69 -32.31
CA ASN A 53 -6.09 18.88 -32.38
C ASN A 53 -5.57 19.96 -33.35
N ASN A 54 -4.27 19.91 -33.71
CA ASN A 54 -3.59 20.87 -34.58
C ASN A 54 -3.06 20.21 -35.87
N ALA A 55 -3.58 19.05 -36.28
CA ALA A 55 -3.09 18.35 -37.47
C ALA A 55 -3.64 18.99 -38.76
N ASP A 56 -2.74 19.33 -39.68
CA ASP A 56 -3.07 20.06 -40.92
C ASP A 56 -3.40 19.12 -42.10
N SER A 57 -3.21 17.81 -41.92
CA SER A 57 -3.43 16.82 -42.99
C SER A 57 -4.07 15.52 -42.51
N ARG A 58 -4.83 14.89 -43.41
CA ARG A 58 -5.45 13.56 -43.18
C ARG A 58 -4.42 12.48 -42.84
N LYS A 59 -3.24 12.55 -43.44
CA LYS A 59 -2.15 11.58 -43.18
C LYS A 59 -1.59 11.75 -41.77
N GLU A 60 -1.41 12.98 -41.31
CA GLU A 60 -0.96 13.27 -39.94
C GLU A 60 -2.00 12.89 -38.89
N LEU A 61 -3.29 13.10 -39.18
CA LEU A 61 -4.39 12.63 -38.32
C LEU A 61 -4.29 11.11 -38.09
N GLN A 62 -4.21 10.32 -39.17
CA GLN A 62 -4.13 8.86 -39.07
C GLN A 62 -2.88 8.36 -38.32
N ILE A 63 -1.72 8.99 -38.55
CA ILE A 63 -0.49 8.64 -37.85
C ILE A 63 -0.60 8.97 -36.35
N THR A 64 -1.19 10.11 -36.02
CA THR A 64 -1.34 10.58 -34.64
C THR A 64 -2.36 9.74 -33.87
N GLU A 65 -3.52 9.42 -34.46
CA GLU A 65 -4.51 8.49 -33.90
C GLU A 65 -3.90 7.11 -33.59
N LYS A 66 -3.14 6.55 -34.55
CA LYS A 66 -2.45 5.26 -34.34
C LYS A 66 -1.49 5.32 -33.17
N ARG A 67 -0.78 6.45 -33.00
CA ARG A 67 0.15 6.67 -31.89
C ARG A 67 -0.57 6.80 -30.54
N ILE A 68 -1.71 7.50 -30.50
CA ILE A 68 -2.56 7.62 -29.31
C ILE A 68 -3.03 6.23 -28.87
N ASN A 69 -3.57 5.43 -29.80
CA ASN A 69 -4.02 4.07 -29.51
C ASN A 69 -2.90 3.18 -28.94
N GLN A 70 -1.68 3.27 -29.49
CA GLN A 70 -0.51 2.57 -28.96
C GLN A 70 -0.13 3.01 -27.54
N LEU A 71 -0.25 4.31 -27.24
CA LEU A 71 0.04 4.85 -25.91
C LEU A 71 -0.99 4.36 -24.89
N TYR A 72 -2.29 4.36 -25.21
CA TYR A 72 -3.32 3.79 -24.34
C TYR A 72 -3.12 2.29 -24.08
N GLN A 73 -2.80 1.50 -25.12
CA GLN A 73 -2.46 0.08 -24.93
C GLN A 73 -1.27 -0.11 -23.98
N ARG A 74 -0.26 0.76 -24.06
CA ARG A 74 0.89 0.73 -23.15
C ARG A 74 0.54 1.17 -21.74
N LEU A 75 -0.46 2.04 -21.56
CA LEU A 75 -0.93 2.54 -20.28
C LEU A 75 -1.69 1.46 -19.47
N GLN A 76 -2.36 0.53 -20.14
CA GLN A 76 -3.12 -0.55 -19.48
C GLN A 76 -2.27 -1.38 -18.52
N ARG A 77 -1.01 -1.68 -18.88
CA ARG A 77 -0.14 -2.52 -18.05
C ARG A 77 0.21 -1.87 -16.70
N PRO A 78 0.73 -0.63 -16.64
CA PRO A 78 1.02 0.00 -15.35
C PRO A 78 -0.25 0.32 -14.56
N LEU A 79 -1.40 0.59 -15.19
CA LEU A 79 -2.70 0.70 -14.50
C LEU A 79 -3.07 -0.64 -13.83
N ALA A 80 -3.12 -1.75 -14.56
CA ALA A 80 -3.39 -3.06 -13.96
C ALA A 80 -2.38 -3.44 -12.85
N THR A 81 -1.15 -2.92 -12.92
CA THR A 81 -0.15 -3.10 -11.87
C THR A 81 -0.50 -2.31 -10.60
N ILE A 82 -0.96 -1.07 -10.74
CA ILE A 82 -1.36 -0.24 -9.58
C ILE A 82 -2.60 -0.82 -8.90
N ASP A 83 -3.57 -1.33 -9.65
CA ASP A 83 -4.78 -1.97 -9.11
C ASP A 83 -4.42 -3.20 -8.28
N LYS A 84 -3.49 -4.02 -8.77
CA LYS A 84 -3.01 -5.19 -8.05
C LYS A 84 -2.28 -4.79 -6.76
N ILE A 85 -1.53 -3.70 -6.78
CA ILE A 85 -0.87 -3.16 -5.60
C ILE A 85 -1.92 -2.70 -4.60
N LEU A 86 -2.90 -1.90 -5.02
CA LEU A 86 -3.99 -1.44 -4.15
C LEU A 86 -4.70 -2.62 -3.50
N LYS A 87 -5.06 -3.65 -4.28
CA LYS A 87 -5.66 -4.88 -3.75
C LYS A 87 -4.81 -5.53 -2.66
N THR A 88 -3.49 -5.58 -2.86
CA THR A 88 -2.56 -6.12 -1.86
C THR A 88 -2.57 -5.27 -0.57
N LEU A 89 -2.63 -3.94 -0.70
CA LEU A 89 -2.73 -3.04 0.45
C LEU A 89 -4.08 -3.21 1.18
N THR A 90 -5.18 -3.39 0.43
CA THR A 90 -6.52 -3.70 0.98
C THR A 90 -6.47 -4.98 1.81
N GLU A 91 -5.89 -6.06 1.26
CA GLU A 91 -5.77 -7.35 1.96
C GLU A 91 -4.97 -7.21 3.27
N ILE A 92 -3.90 -6.41 3.29
CA ILE A 92 -3.11 -6.14 4.50
C ILE A 92 -3.91 -5.34 5.53
N ARG A 93 -4.59 -4.28 5.11
CA ARG A 93 -5.46 -3.45 5.98
C ARG A 93 -6.53 -4.32 6.63
N ASP A 94 -7.27 -5.08 5.82
CA ASP A 94 -8.37 -5.92 6.28
C ASP A 94 -7.88 -7.06 7.19
N ASN A 95 -6.72 -7.65 6.85
CA ASN A 95 -6.10 -8.66 7.71
C ASN A 95 -5.70 -8.08 9.07
N THR A 96 -5.13 -6.88 9.09
CA THR A 96 -4.74 -6.17 10.32
C THR A 96 -5.95 -5.89 11.19
N ALA A 97 -7.04 -5.37 10.62
CA ALA A 97 -8.29 -5.12 11.33
C ALA A 97 -8.92 -6.42 11.90
N ARG A 98 -8.86 -7.51 11.11
CA ARG A 98 -9.31 -8.84 11.55
C ARG A 98 -8.47 -9.37 12.72
N MET A 99 -7.14 -9.26 12.64
CA MET A 99 -6.24 -9.67 13.72
C MET A 99 -6.50 -8.85 14.99
N LEU A 100 -6.66 -7.54 14.86
CA LEU A 100 -7.00 -6.64 15.96
C LEU A 100 -8.31 -7.04 16.64
N SER A 101 -9.37 -7.24 15.86
CA SER A 101 -10.69 -7.64 16.39
C SER A 101 -10.61 -8.96 17.16
N ARG A 102 -9.89 -9.94 16.60
CA ARG A 102 -9.74 -11.26 17.22
C ARG A 102 -8.90 -11.22 18.48
N LEU A 103 -7.79 -10.49 18.47
CA LEU A 103 -6.95 -10.33 19.65
C LEU A 103 -7.68 -9.61 20.77
N THR A 104 -8.48 -8.59 20.44
CA THR A 104 -9.32 -7.89 21.43
C THR A 104 -10.24 -8.88 22.16
N LEU A 105 -10.95 -9.73 21.41
CA LEU A 105 -11.80 -10.78 21.99
C LEU A 105 -11.04 -11.80 22.83
N PHE A 106 -9.80 -12.12 22.47
CA PHE A 106 -8.97 -13.02 23.26
C PHE A 106 -8.55 -12.39 24.58
N LEU A 107 -8.35 -11.07 24.62
CA LEU A 107 -7.91 -10.35 25.81
C LEU A 107 -9.04 -10.07 26.81
N ASP A 108 -10.30 -10.32 26.44
CA ASP A 108 -11.42 -10.38 27.38
C ASP A 108 -11.32 -11.60 28.34
N ASP A 109 -10.47 -12.59 28.02
CA ASP A 109 -10.16 -13.73 28.89
C ASP A 109 -8.89 -13.45 29.73
N ASP A 110 -9.03 -13.44 31.06
CA ASP A 110 -7.93 -13.13 32.00
C ASP A 110 -6.68 -13.99 31.83
N THR A 111 -6.82 -15.23 31.35
CA THR A 111 -5.69 -16.15 31.14
C THR A 111 -4.90 -15.77 29.89
N LEU A 112 -5.58 -15.35 28.84
CA LEU A 112 -4.97 -14.89 27.60
C LEU A 112 -4.47 -13.45 27.70
N ALA A 113 -5.12 -12.60 28.50
CA ALA A 113 -4.69 -11.24 28.79
C ALA A 113 -3.26 -11.18 29.34
N LYS A 114 -2.89 -12.15 30.17
CA LYS A 114 -1.57 -12.26 30.81
C LYS A 114 -0.61 -13.19 30.06
N HIS A 115 -1.00 -13.68 28.88
CA HIS A 115 -0.21 -14.64 28.13
C HIS A 115 0.99 -13.96 27.44
N MET A 116 2.16 -14.57 27.63
CA MET A 116 3.37 -14.31 26.85
C MET A 116 3.32 -15.12 25.55
N ILE A 117 3.14 -14.44 24.41
CA ILE A 117 3.13 -15.06 23.08
C ILE A 117 4.51 -15.63 22.75
N THR A 118 5.54 -14.83 23.03
CA THR A 118 6.94 -15.26 23.08
C THR A 118 7.54 -14.76 24.39
N PRO A 119 8.75 -15.21 24.81
CA PRO A 119 9.36 -14.74 26.06
C PRO A 119 9.54 -13.22 26.18
N LYS A 120 9.48 -12.49 25.07
CA LYS A 120 9.63 -11.03 25.00
C LYS A 120 8.36 -10.31 24.56
N LEU A 121 7.32 -11.03 24.14
CA LEU A 121 6.10 -10.46 23.57
C LEU A 121 4.89 -10.79 24.43
N GLU A 122 4.39 -9.79 25.15
CA GLU A 122 3.08 -9.83 25.80
C GLU A 122 1.95 -9.64 24.79
N SER A 123 0.81 -10.26 25.06
CA SER A 123 -0.39 -10.13 24.22
C SER A 123 -0.92 -8.69 24.15
N SER A 124 -0.78 -7.92 25.24
CA SER A 124 -1.07 -6.47 25.32
C SER A 124 -0.22 -5.64 24.36
N LYS A 125 1.06 -5.99 24.21
CA LYS A 125 1.99 -5.29 23.31
C LYS A 125 1.66 -5.58 21.85
N LEU A 126 1.28 -6.81 21.51
CA LEU A 126 0.78 -7.14 20.17
C LEU A 126 -0.51 -6.36 19.86
N LEU A 127 -1.43 -6.24 20.82
CA LEU A 127 -2.64 -5.45 20.67
C LEU A 127 -2.32 -3.99 20.34
N GLY A 128 -1.43 -3.35 21.10
CA GLY A 128 -1.05 -1.97 20.86
C GLY A 128 -0.45 -1.75 19.46
N VAL A 129 0.35 -2.69 18.97
CA VAL A 129 0.91 -2.64 17.60
C VAL A 129 -0.19 -2.80 16.56
N LEU A 130 -1.13 -3.74 16.74
CA LEU A 130 -2.24 -3.94 15.82
C LEU A 130 -3.20 -2.73 15.79
N GLN A 131 -3.45 -2.09 16.93
CA GLN A 131 -4.23 -0.84 17.00
C GLN A 131 -3.56 0.27 16.21
N PHE A 132 -2.25 0.47 16.43
CA PHE A 132 -1.46 1.44 15.70
C PHE A 132 -1.51 1.18 14.18
N LEU A 133 -1.22 -0.05 13.76
CA LEU A 133 -1.17 -0.42 12.34
C LEU A 133 -2.54 -0.33 11.67
N SER A 134 -3.61 -0.75 12.35
CA SER A 134 -4.97 -0.66 11.82
C SER A 134 -5.33 0.77 11.46
N HIS A 135 -5.01 1.72 12.34
CA HIS A 135 -5.29 3.13 12.08
C HIS A 135 -4.41 3.71 10.96
N ARG A 136 -3.11 3.36 10.94
CA ARG A 136 -2.18 3.87 9.93
C ARG A 136 -2.45 3.32 8.54
N TYR A 137 -2.74 2.02 8.42
CA TYR A 137 -3.04 1.41 7.13
C TYR A 137 -4.37 1.88 6.57
N ASP A 138 -5.38 2.09 7.40
CA ASP A 138 -6.68 2.60 6.94
C ASP A 138 -6.52 4.00 6.33
N ALA A 139 -5.94 4.94 7.07
CA ALA A 139 -5.72 6.30 6.61
C ALA A 139 -4.82 6.38 5.36
N GLU A 140 -3.74 5.60 5.31
CA GLU A 140 -2.87 5.58 4.14
C GLU A 140 -3.57 4.96 2.93
N TRP A 141 -4.35 3.90 3.15
CA TRP A 141 -5.06 3.20 2.09
C TRP A 141 -6.10 4.08 1.42
N GLU A 142 -6.85 4.89 2.18
CA GLU A 142 -7.85 5.81 1.63
C GLU A 142 -7.23 6.78 0.60
N VAL A 143 -6.04 7.31 0.92
CA VAL A 143 -5.29 8.15 -0.02
C VAL A 143 -4.88 7.37 -1.26
N LYS A 144 -4.44 6.12 -1.12
CA LYS A 144 -4.03 5.29 -2.28
C LYS A 144 -5.21 4.86 -3.13
N GLU A 145 -6.35 4.57 -2.52
CA GLU A 145 -7.59 4.24 -3.23
C GLU A 145 -8.06 5.43 -4.07
N MET A 146 -8.13 6.63 -3.46
CA MET A 146 -8.47 7.86 -4.18
C MET A 146 -7.56 8.05 -5.40
N VAL A 147 -6.24 7.94 -5.21
CA VAL A 147 -5.29 8.06 -6.32
C VAL A 147 -5.61 7.07 -7.44
N VAL A 148 -5.81 5.79 -7.12
CA VAL A 148 -6.05 4.77 -8.14
C VAL A 148 -7.36 4.99 -8.90
N ASN A 149 -8.42 5.36 -8.21
CA ASN A 149 -9.71 5.67 -8.81
C ASN A 149 -9.63 6.86 -9.78
N ASP A 150 -8.81 7.85 -9.46
CA ASP A 150 -8.69 9.06 -10.28
C ASP A 150 -7.83 8.85 -11.54
N LEU A 151 -6.94 7.85 -11.57
CA LEU A 151 -5.95 7.64 -12.65
C LEU A 151 -6.55 7.52 -14.06
N GLU A 152 -7.76 6.97 -14.17
CA GLU A 152 -8.44 6.81 -15.46
C GLU A 152 -9.07 8.10 -15.97
N SER A 153 -9.28 9.09 -15.09
CA SER A 153 -9.97 10.35 -15.39
C SER A 153 -9.03 11.55 -15.60
N ILE A 154 -7.72 11.36 -15.40
CA ILE A 154 -6.72 12.44 -15.47
C ILE A 154 -6.67 13.04 -16.86
N SER A 155 -6.90 14.34 -16.94
CA SER A 155 -7.02 15.07 -18.21
C SER A 155 -5.84 15.98 -18.51
N ASN A 156 -5.01 16.29 -17.51
CA ASN A 156 -3.93 17.26 -17.64
C ASN A 156 -2.74 16.95 -16.72
N SER A 157 -1.62 17.63 -16.99
CA SER A 157 -0.37 17.43 -16.25
C SER A 157 -0.42 17.88 -14.79
N TYR A 158 -1.28 18.84 -14.44
CA TYR A 158 -1.39 19.33 -13.07
C TYR A 158 -2.06 18.30 -12.17
N GLU A 159 -3.20 17.74 -12.59
CA GLU A 159 -3.87 16.61 -11.91
C GLU A 159 -2.92 15.42 -11.77
N LEU A 160 -2.17 15.12 -12.83
CA LEU A 160 -1.18 14.05 -12.83
C LEU A 160 -0.08 14.25 -11.78
N ASP A 161 0.40 15.48 -11.61
CA ASP A 161 1.43 15.78 -10.61
C ASP A 161 0.86 15.69 -9.18
N LEU A 162 -0.39 16.11 -8.96
CA LEU A 162 -1.07 15.94 -7.67
C LEU A 162 -1.18 14.47 -7.25
N VAL A 163 -1.71 13.60 -8.14
CA VAL A 163 -1.85 12.17 -7.80
C VAL A 163 -0.49 11.48 -7.60
N MET A 164 0.55 11.95 -8.30
CA MET A 164 1.92 11.45 -8.14
C MET A 164 2.47 11.78 -6.75
N ASP A 165 2.23 13.00 -6.28
CA ASP A 165 2.63 13.43 -4.94
C ASP A 165 1.85 12.68 -3.86
N CYS A 166 0.53 12.56 -4.01
CA CYS A 166 -0.33 11.79 -3.10
C CYS A 166 0.07 10.30 -3.00
N TRP A 167 0.50 9.67 -4.10
CA TRP A 167 1.03 8.32 -4.02
C TRP A 167 2.38 8.27 -3.30
N THR A 168 3.28 9.19 -3.65
CA THR A 168 4.68 9.19 -3.18
C THR A 168 4.77 9.47 -1.69
N ILE A 169 3.96 10.39 -1.18
CA ILE A 169 3.88 10.74 0.23
C ILE A 169 3.20 9.60 0.98
N CYS A 170 3.94 8.96 1.89
CA CYS A 170 3.45 7.88 2.75
C CYS A 170 3.45 8.36 4.21
N SER A 171 2.64 9.37 4.51
CA SER A 171 2.66 10.09 5.79
C SER A 171 2.18 9.23 6.95
N HIS A 172 1.22 8.35 6.74
CA HIS A 172 0.60 7.56 7.80
C HIS A 172 1.32 6.24 8.01
N ALA A 173 1.72 5.55 6.94
CA ALA A 173 2.34 4.23 6.98
C ALA A 173 3.79 4.16 6.44
N GLY A 174 4.51 5.28 6.43
CA GLY A 174 5.92 5.35 6.03
C GLY A 174 6.77 6.34 6.83
N GLY A 175 6.17 7.10 7.75
CA GLY A 175 6.84 8.13 8.53
C GLY A 175 7.77 7.62 9.65
N PRO A 176 8.46 8.54 10.35
CA PRO A 176 9.39 8.20 11.43
C PRO A 176 8.73 7.43 12.58
N GLU A 177 7.50 7.81 12.94
CA GLU A 177 6.74 7.15 14.00
C GLU A 177 6.43 5.70 13.63
N PHE A 178 5.91 5.45 12.43
CA PHE A 178 5.68 4.10 11.91
C PHE A 178 6.96 3.27 11.92
N SER A 179 8.06 3.85 11.44
CA SER A 179 9.37 3.19 11.40
C SER A 179 9.89 2.83 12.79
N ASN A 180 9.65 3.68 13.79
CA ASN A 180 10.07 3.44 15.17
C ASN A 180 9.25 2.33 15.83
N VAL A 181 7.91 2.38 15.73
CA VAL A 181 7.02 1.34 16.26
C VAL A 181 7.36 -0.03 15.66
N MET A 182 7.51 -0.10 14.34
CA MET A 182 7.87 -1.35 13.67
C MET A 182 9.25 -1.85 14.07
N ARG A 183 10.24 -0.95 14.19
CA ARG A 183 11.59 -1.31 14.64
C ARG A 183 11.59 -1.92 16.04
N GLU A 184 10.88 -1.31 16.99
CA GLU A 184 10.73 -1.85 18.33
C GLU A 184 10.08 -3.22 18.30
N TYR A 185 9.03 -3.38 17.49
CA TYR A 185 8.34 -4.66 17.34
C TYR A 185 9.24 -5.75 16.74
N TYR A 186 10.01 -5.46 15.69
CA TYR A 186 10.98 -6.40 15.12
C TYR A 186 12.03 -6.87 16.13
N LEU A 187 12.49 -5.98 17.03
CA LEU A 187 13.42 -6.33 18.10
C LEU A 187 12.79 -7.28 19.13
N ILE A 188 11.51 -7.09 19.45
CA ILE A 188 10.78 -7.93 20.39
C ILE A 188 10.65 -9.37 19.85
N ILE A 189 10.38 -9.54 18.56
CA ILE A 189 10.19 -10.86 17.94
C ILE A 189 11.49 -11.52 17.44
N ASP A 190 12.66 -10.97 17.80
CA ASP A 190 13.99 -11.45 17.40
C ASP A 190 14.17 -11.61 15.86
N ARG A 191 13.41 -10.86 15.07
CA ARG A 191 13.52 -10.89 13.60
C ARG A 191 14.59 -9.90 13.17
N ARG A 192 15.69 -10.39 12.57
CA ARG A 192 16.73 -9.52 11.99
C ARG A 192 16.06 -8.55 11.01
N ARG A 193 16.33 -7.25 11.19
CA ARG A 193 15.75 -6.17 10.37
C ARG A 193 15.83 -6.54 8.88
N PRO A 194 14.76 -6.37 8.10
CA PRO A 194 14.92 -6.30 6.67
C PRO A 194 15.79 -5.07 6.35
N LEU A 195 16.87 -5.26 5.59
CA LEU A 195 17.70 -4.20 5.03
C LEU A 195 16.87 -3.41 4.03
N VAL A 196 16.03 -2.49 4.50
CA VAL A 196 15.34 -1.54 3.63
C VAL A 196 16.00 -0.19 3.81
N LYS A 197 16.55 0.34 2.71
CA LYS A 197 17.10 1.70 2.64
C LYS A 197 15.99 2.67 3.08
N SER A 198 16.33 3.60 3.97
CA SER A 198 15.45 4.70 4.34
C SER A 198 14.95 5.39 3.07
N MET A 199 13.64 5.62 2.99
CA MET A 199 13.05 6.53 2.01
C MET A 199 13.53 7.95 2.29
#